data_AF-A0A1N7Q0I0-F1
#
_entry.id   AF-A0A1N7Q0I0-F1
#
_cell.length_a   1.000
_cell.length_b   1.000
_cell.length_c   1.000
_cell.angle_alpha   90.00
_cell.angle_beta   90.00
_cell.angle_gamma   90.00
#
_symmetry.space_group_name_H-M   'P 1'
#
loop_
_entity.id
_entity.type
_entity.pdbx_description
1 polymer ?
#
loop_
_entity_poly.entity_id
_entity_poly.type
_entity_poly.pdbx_seq_one_letter_code
_entity_poly.pdbx_strand_id
1 'polypeptide(L)'
;MIDGNAIYKKIKYYLKENSKEESDIALMQFLCLCFEFIESDREIPDIGKRAFSVAREYWGGHNNNAAELEKMRVACWDFLDSKQFKAAPSGRAEAIVRALMCTTYPEPIDDDLLKDCFEWFFQMFNRLGDFSGKVQSAMKMKGYSA
;
A
#
# COMPACT_ATOMS: atom_id res chain seq x y z
N MET A 1 -15.77 -0.46 10.96
CA MET A 1 -15.58 -0.44 9.48
C MET A 1 -14.88 0.86 9.09
N ILE A 2 -13.80 0.77 8.31
CA ILE A 2 -13.03 1.93 7.87
C ILE A 2 -13.83 2.69 6.81
N ASP A 3 -14.06 4.00 7.00
CA ASP A 3 -14.60 4.86 5.95
C ASP A 3 -13.47 5.21 4.96
N GLY A 4 -13.27 4.32 3.99
CA GLY A 4 -12.22 4.48 2.99
C GLY A 4 -12.39 5.73 2.13
N ASN A 5 -13.62 6.19 1.92
CA ASN A 5 -13.90 7.41 1.17
C ASN A 5 -13.49 8.67 1.94
N ALA A 6 -13.69 8.71 3.25
CA ALA A 6 -13.22 9.82 4.07
C ALA A 6 -11.68 9.90 4.11
N ILE A 7 -11.01 8.75 4.21
CA ILE A 7 -9.54 8.67 4.18
C ILE A 7 -9.00 9.08 2.81
N TYR A 8 -9.59 8.56 1.72
CA TYR A 8 -9.25 8.95 0.35
C TYR A 8 -9.35 10.46 0.15
N LYS A 9 -10.46 11.09 0.58
CA LYS A 9 -10.65 12.54 0.48
C LYS A 9 -9.61 13.33 1.27
N LYS A 10 -9.28 12.90 2.49
CA LYS A 10 -8.27 13.56 3.32
C LYS A 10 -6.88 13.51 2.70
N ILE A 11 -6.49 12.33 2.20
CA ILE A 11 -5.20 12.18 1.54
C ILE A 11 -5.18 12.99 0.24
N LYS A 12 -6.22 12.92 -0.60
CA LYS A 12 -6.33 13.74 -1.81
C LYS A 12 -6.25 15.25 -1.53
N TYR A 13 -6.75 15.72 -0.39
CA TYR A 13 -6.60 17.12 0.04
C TYR A 13 -5.14 17.44 0.36
N TYR A 14 -4.47 16.62 1.17
CA TYR A 14 -3.05 16.77 1.48
C TYR A 14 -2.15 16.75 0.23
N LEU A 15 -2.42 15.83 -0.72
CA LEU A 15 -1.67 15.73 -1.98
C LEU A 15 -1.81 16.99 -2.87
N LYS A 16 -2.85 17.82 -2.66
CA LYS A 16 -3.01 19.09 -3.40
C LYS A 16 -2.20 20.24 -2.83
N GLU A 17 -1.84 20.19 -1.54
CA GLU A 17 -1.14 21.27 -0.84
C GLU A 17 0.39 21.15 -0.95
N ASN A 18 0.91 20.03 -1.46
CA ASN A 18 2.34 19.73 -1.57
C ASN A 18 2.76 19.51 -3.03
N SER A 19 4.08 19.45 -3.31
CA SER A 19 4.54 19.05 -4.65
C SER A 19 4.12 17.61 -4.95
N LYS A 20 4.04 17.27 -6.25
CA LYS A 20 3.63 15.92 -6.69
C LYS A 20 4.57 14.84 -6.15
N GLU A 21 5.88 15.08 -6.17
CA GLU A 21 6.88 14.13 -5.71
C GLU A 21 6.80 13.90 -4.20
N GLU A 22 6.70 14.97 -3.40
CA GLU A 22 6.53 14.86 -1.94
C GLU A 22 5.23 14.13 -1.57
N SER A 23 4.16 14.42 -2.32
CA SER A 23 2.85 13.79 -2.19
C SER A 23 2.90 12.28 -2.46
N ASP A 24 3.55 11.88 -3.56
CA ASP A 24 3.68 10.48 -3.94
C ASP A 24 4.53 9.70 -2.92
N ILE A 25 5.64 10.27 -2.45
CA ILE A 25 6.47 9.68 -1.38
C ILE A 25 5.66 9.53 -0.08
N ALA A 26 4.97 10.57 0.35
CA ALA A 26 4.21 10.57 1.61
C ALA A 26 3.08 9.53 1.59
N LEU A 27 2.41 9.36 0.46
CA LEU A 27 1.42 8.31 0.25
C LEU A 27 2.06 6.92 0.37
N MET A 28 3.15 6.67 -0.35
CA MET A 28 3.77 5.34 -0.34
C MET A 28 4.31 4.96 1.05
N GLN A 29 4.88 5.93 1.79
CA GLN A 29 5.25 5.74 3.18
C GLN A 29 4.05 5.44 4.08
N PHE A 30 2.90 6.09 3.85
CA PHE A 30 1.67 5.81 4.60
C PHE A 30 1.17 4.39 4.36
N LEU A 31 1.16 3.96 3.09
CA LEU A 31 0.79 2.60 2.73
C LEU A 31 1.75 1.58 3.38
N CYS A 32 3.06 1.82 3.34
CA CYS A 32 4.05 0.97 4.04
C CYS A 32 3.80 0.91 5.56
N LEU A 33 3.54 2.04 6.21
CA LEU A 33 3.21 2.09 7.64
C LEU A 33 1.95 1.28 7.97
N CYS A 34 0.94 1.32 7.09
CA CYS A 34 -0.25 0.50 7.25
C CYS A 34 0.04 -1.02 7.16
N PHE A 35 1.06 -1.44 6.41
CA PHE A 35 1.51 -2.83 6.37
C PHE A 35 2.20 -3.29 7.65
N GLU A 36 2.93 -2.41 8.33
CA GLU A 36 3.56 -2.75 9.63
C GLU A 36 2.52 -3.25 10.65
N PHE A 37 1.28 -2.78 10.56
CA PHE A 37 0.20 -3.22 11.45
C PHE A 37 -0.25 -4.66 11.27
N ILE A 38 0.08 -5.25 10.13
CA ILE A 38 -0.27 -6.62 9.76
C ILE A 38 0.96 -7.47 9.46
N GLU A 39 2.19 -6.95 9.61
CA GLU A 39 3.44 -7.65 9.26
C GLU A 39 3.61 -9.01 9.96
N SER A 40 3.06 -9.14 11.17
CA SER A 40 3.05 -10.38 11.96
C SER A 40 1.94 -11.37 11.57
N ASP A 41 1.07 -11.00 10.63
CA ASP A 41 0.01 -11.87 10.15
C ASP A 41 0.59 -13.05 9.37
N ARG A 42 0.16 -14.26 9.73
CA ARG A 42 0.64 -15.51 9.12
C ARG A 42 0.17 -15.66 7.67
N GLU A 43 -0.86 -14.91 7.27
CA GLU A 43 -1.42 -14.91 5.93
C GLU A 43 -0.57 -14.10 4.94
N ILE A 44 0.44 -13.34 5.38
CA ILE A 44 1.35 -12.64 4.46
C ILE A 44 2.32 -13.66 3.83
N PRO A 45 2.26 -13.88 2.51
CA PRO A 45 3.21 -14.75 1.83
C PRO A 45 4.64 -14.17 1.87
N ASP A 46 5.65 -15.01 1.73
CA ASP A 46 7.06 -14.57 1.74
C ASP A 46 7.36 -13.52 0.65
N ILE A 47 6.68 -13.60 -0.50
CA ILE A 47 6.79 -12.57 -1.53
C ILE A 47 6.27 -11.22 -1.04
N GLY A 48 5.15 -11.21 -0.29
CA GLY A 48 4.60 -10.00 0.30
C GLY A 48 5.55 -9.39 1.34
N LYS A 49 6.16 -10.22 2.21
CA LYS A 49 7.15 -9.73 3.19
C LYS A 49 8.36 -9.10 2.53
N ARG A 50 8.88 -9.71 1.46
CA ARG A 50 10.01 -9.15 0.70
C ARG A 50 9.63 -7.86 -0.02
N ALA A 51 8.47 -7.82 -0.68
CA ALA A 51 7.97 -6.61 -1.34
C ALA A 51 7.78 -5.46 -0.35
N PHE A 52 7.21 -5.75 0.83
CA PHE A 52 7.08 -4.78 1.92
C PHE A 52 8.44 -4.24 2.35
N SER A 53 9.41 -5.12 2.62
CA SER A 53 10.76 -4.72 3.03
C SER A 53 11.40 -3.79 1.99
N VAL A 54 11.38 -4.15 0.71
CA VAL A 54 11.97 -3.33 -0.37
C VAL A 54 11.26 -1.99 -0.50
N ALA A 55 9.93 -1.98 -0.48
CA ALA A 55 9.15 -0.74 -0.56
C ALA A 55 9.42 0.19 0.63
N ARG A 56 9.51 -0.35 1.85
CA ARG A 56 9.81 0.45 3.04
C ARG A 56 11.19 1.10 2.96
N GLU A 57 12.21 0.36 2.55
CA GLU A 57 13.57 0.92 2.41
C GLU A 57 13.63 1.97 1.28
N TYR A 58 12.91 1.76 0.17
CA TYR A 58 12.86 2.70 -0.94
C TYR A 58 12.17 4.01 -0.57
N TRP A 59 10.92 3.94 -0.11
CA TRP A 59 10.15 5.13 0.24
C TRP A 59 10.61 5.78 1.54
N GLY A 60 11.33 5.05 2.39
CA GLY A 60 12.01 5.57 3.58
C GLY A 60 13.31 6.34 3.28
N GLY A 61 13.79 6.31 2.03
CA GLY A 61 15.04 6.97 1.62
C GLY A 61 16.30 6.23 2.09
N HIS A 62 16.19 4.95 2.45
CA HIS A 62 17.31 4.11 2.88
C HIS A 62 17.92 3.32 1.70
N ASN A 63 17.18 3.10 0.61
CA ASN A 63 17.66 2.42 -0.60
C ASN A 63 16.96 2.94 -1.87
N ASN A 64 17.67 3.71 -2.72
CA ASN A 64 17.07 4.31 -3.92
C ASN A 64 17.07 3.38 -5.17
N ASN A 65 17.05 2.06 -4.97
CA ASN A 65 17.13 1.09 -6.06
C ASN A 65 15.77 0.82 -6.71
N ALA A 66 15.37 1.66 -7.66
CA ALA A 66 14.11 1.52 -8.39
C ALA A 66 13.99 0.17 -9.14
N ALA A 67 15.10 -0.40 -9.60
CA ALA A 67 15.10 -1.70 -10.29
C ALA A 67 14.73 -2.86 -9.35
N GLU A 68 15.10 -2.76 -8.06
CA GLU A 68 14.73 -3.74 -7.05
C GLU A 68 13.24 -3.63 -6.70
N LEU A 69 12.71 -2.41 -6.64
CA LEU A 69 11.29 -2.15 -6.44
C LEU A 69 10.45 -2.73 -7.60
N GLU A 70 10.88 -2.47 -8.84
CA GLU A 70 10.25 -3.01 -10.05
C GLU A 70 10.31 -4.55 -10.10
N LYS A 71 11.43 -5.15 -9.69
CA LYS A 71 11.54 -6.61 -9.58
C LYS A 71 10.54 -7.18 -8.58
N MET A 72 10.30 -6.50 -7.45
CA MET A 72 9.28 -6.91 -6.48
C MET A 72 7.87 -6.75 -7.04
N ARG A 73 7.60 -5.71 -7.83
CA ARG A 73 6.32 -5.52 -8.53
C ARG A 73 6.01 -6.71 -9.43
N VAL A 74 6.96 -7.09 -10.30
CA VAL A 74 6.83 -8.24 -11.19
C VAL A 74 6.60 -9.53 -10.39
N ALA A 75 7.39 -9.76 -9.34
CA ALA A 75 7.26 -10.98 -8.53
C ALA A 75 5.93 -11.06 -7.75
N CYS A 76 5.38 -9.93 -7.29
CA CYS A 76 4.03 -9.86 -6.74
C CYS A 76 2.97 -10.20 -7.80
N TRP A 77 3.18 -9.77 -9.04
CA TRP A 77 2.30 -10.07 -10.16
C TRP A 77 2.32 -11.54 -10.55
N ASP A 78 3.51 -12.15 -10.65
CA ASP A 78 3.69 -13.57 -10.89
C ASP A 78 3.00 -14.42 -9.81
N PHE A 79 3.07 -14.00 -8.54
CA PHE A 79 2.34 -14.66 -7.46
C PHE A 79 0.83 -14.62 -7.70
N LEU A 80 0.28 -13.45 -8.03
CA LEU A 80 -1.16 -13.28 -8.27
C LEU A 80 -1.63 -14.05 -9.50
N ASP A 81 -0.83 -14.07 -10.58
CA ASP A 81 -1.14 -14.79 -11.82
C ASP A 81 -1.09 -16.31 -11.61
N SER A 82 -0.13 -16.81 -10.81
CA SER A 82 -0.04 -18.23 -10.45
C SER A 82 -1.27 -18.77 -9.70
N LYS A 83 -2.05 -17.87 -9.09
CA LYS A 83 -3.31 -18.18 -8.40
C LYS A 83 -4.54 -18.09 -9.33
N GLN A 84 -4.34 -17.90 -10.64
CA GLN A 84 -5.37 -17.73 -11.68
C GLN A 84 -6.27 -16.50 -11.48
N PHE A 85 -5.76 -15.42 -10.86
CA PHE A 85 -6.55 -14.22 -10.63
C PHE A 85 -6.36 -13.16 -11.71
N LYS A 86 -7.34 -13.10 -12.61
CA LYS A 86 -7.61 -11.92 -13.43
C LYS A 86 -8.63 -11.06 -12.69
N ALA A 87 -8.18 -10.00 -12.02
CA ALA A 87 -8.96 -8.86 -11.51
C ALA A 87 -9.59 -8.87 -10.09
N ALA A 88 -9.78 -9.98 -9.36
CA ALA A 88 -10.38 -9.92 -8.01
C ALA A 88 -9.80 -10.96 -7.02
N PRO A 89 -9.05 -10.55 -5.97
CA PRO A 89 -8.53 -11.45 -4.93
C PRO A 89 -9.66 -12.22 -4.22
N SER A 90 -9.58 -13.55 -4.17
CA SER A 90 -10.57 -14.35 -3.42
C SER A 90 -10.15 -14.57 -1.96
N GLY A 91 -8.86 -14.64 -1.65
CA GLY A 91 -8.30 -14.90 -0.31
C GLY A 91 -7.57 -13.71 0.33
N ARG A 92 -7.17 -13.90 1.59
CA ARG A 92 -6.46 -12.89 2.40
C ARG A 92 -5.07 -12.60 1.86
N ALA A 93 -4.31 -13.65 1.58
CA ALA A 93 -2.96 -13.57 1.02
C ALA A 93 -2.92 -12.78 -0.30
N GLU A 94 -3.87 -13.02 -1.19
CA GLU A 94 -3.96 -12.32 -2.48
C GLU A 94 -4.34 -10.85 -2.29
N ALA A 95 -5.27 -10.55 -1.38
CA ALA A 95 -5.64 -9.17 -1.08
C ALA A 95 -4.45 -8.38 -0.48
N ILE A 96 -3.66 -9.02 0.39
CA ILE A 96 -2.44 -8.44 0.95
C ILE A 96 -1.42 -8.17 -0.16
N VAL A 97 -1.11 -9.17 -1.00
CA VAL A 97 -0.10 -9.01 -2.07
C VAL A 97 -0.54 -7.96 -3.09
N ARG A 98 -1.83 -7.88 -3.43
CA ARG A 98 -2.38 -6.86 -4.34
C ARG A 98 -2.23 -5.45 -3.77
N ALA A 99 -2.52 -5.28 -2.48
CA ALA A 99 -2.31 -4.01 -1.78
C ALA A 99 -0.81 -3.65 -1.70
N LEU A 100 0.08 -4.63 -1.44
CA LEU A 100 1.53 -4.41 -1.39
C LEU A 100 2.12 -4.02 -2.74
N MET A 101 1.61 -4.62 -3.82
CA MET A 101 2.10 -4.31 -5.15
C MET A 101 1.92 -2.82 -5.50
N CYS A 102 0.90 -2.17 -4.91
CA CYS A 102 0.69 -0.73 -5.07
C CYS A 102 1.86 0.11 -4.55
N THR A 103 2.64 -0.38 -3.57
CA THR A 103 3.82 0.32 -3.03
C THR A 103 5.10 0.03 -3.80
N THR A 104 5.04 -0.77 -4.85
CA THR A 104 6.21 -1.20 -5.65
C THR A 104 6.35 -0.47 -7.00
N TYR A 105 5.59 0.61 -7.21
CA TYR A 105 5.68 1.44 -8.42
C TYR A 105 6.68 2.59 -8.20
N PRO A 106 7.85 2.61 -8.86
CA PRO A 106 8.82 3.70 -8.70
C PRO A 106 8.41 5.00 -9.41
N GLU A 107 7.36 4.94 -10.23
CA GLU A 107 6.89 6.03 -11.08
C GLU A 107 5.90 6.95 -10.36
N PRO A 108 5.68 8.19 -10.87
CA PRO A 108 4.70 9.11 -10.31
C PRO A 108 3.31 8.50 -10.30
N ILE A 109 2.58 8.72 -9.21
CA ILE A 109 1.26 8.10 -8.99
C ILE A 109 0.22 8.89 -9.77
N ASP A 110 -0.43 8.29 -10.76
CA ASP A 110 -1.58 8.90 -11.43
C ASP A 110 -2.89 8.68 -10.62
N ASP A 111 -3.97 9.33 -11.05
CA ASP A 111 -5.26 9.24 -10.37
C ASP A 111 -5.84 7.82 -10.36
N ASP A 112 -5.50 7.00 -11.36
CA ASP A 112 -5.99 5.62 -11.49
C ASP A 112 -5.24 4.70 -10.53
N LEU A 113 -3.91 4.77 -10.49
CA LEU A 113 -3.07 4.07 -9.53
C LEU A 113 -3.43 4.49 -8.10
N LEU A 114 -3.66 5.79 -7.86
CA LEU A 114 -4.11 6.28 -6.56
C LEU A 114 -5.40 5.61 -6.12
N LYS A 115 -6.40 5.55 -7.00
CA LYS A 115 -7.67 4.91 -6.71
C LYS A 115 -7.50 3.42 -6.41
N ASP A 116 -6.72 2.73 -7.24
CA ASP A 116 -6.39 1.32 -7.06
C ASP A 116 -5.69 1.07 -5.72
N CYS A 117 -4.69 1.88 -5.35
CA CYS A 117 -3.99 1.81 -4.07
C CYS A 117 -4.99 1.77 -2.91
N PHE A 118 -5.92 2.72 -2.87
CA PHE A 118 -6.91 2.80 -1.80
C PHE A 118 -7.92 1.67 -1.83
N GLU A 119 -8.44 1.32 -3.01
CA GLU A 119 -9.37 0.21 -3.15
C GLU A 119 -8.77 -1.09 -2.59
N TRP A 120 -7.55 -1.44 -3.03
CA TRP A 120 -6.89 -2.66 -2.59
C TRP A 120 -6.51 -2.63 -1.11
N PHE A 121 -6.07 -1.49 -0.60
CA PHE A 121 -5.79 -1.32 0.84
C PHE A 121 -7.02 -1.53 1.71
N PHE A 122 -8.16 -0.94 1.35
CA PHE A 122 -9.39 -1.12 2.13
C PHE A 122 -9.95 -2.53 2.00
N GLN A 123 -9.87 -3.13 0.81
CA GLN A 123 -10.24 -4.53 0.63
C GLN A 123 -9.39 -5.46 1.50
N MET A 124 -8.08 -5.21 1.62
CA MET A 124 -7.20 -5.96 2.51
C MET A 124 -7.66 -5.84 3.97
N PHE A 125 -7.82 -4.61 4.49
CA PHE A 125 -8.24 -4.44 5.88
C PHE A 125 -9.60 -5.08 6.18
N ASN A 126 -10.60 -4.90 5.30
CA ASN A 126 -11.91 -5.51 5.45
C ASN A 126 -11.85 -7.05 5.55
N ARG A 127 -10.85 -7.69 4.94
CA ARG A 127 -10.66 -9.15 4.97
C ARG A 127 -9.86 -9.64 6.16
N LEU A 128 -8.98 -8.81 6.72
CA LEU A 128 -8.13 -9.13 7.87
C LEU A 128 -8.82 -8.85 9.22
N GLY A 129 -9.66 -7.82 9.31
CA GLY A 129 -10.38 -7.44 10.54
C GLY A 129 -10.59 -5.93 10.70
N ASP A 130 -11.03 -5.47 11.87
CA ASP A 130 -11.15 -4.02 12.12
C ASP A 130 -9.81 -3.41 12.56
N PHE A 131 -9.15 -2.73 11.62
CA PHE A 131 -7.90 -2.00 11.84
C PHE A 131 -8.09 -0.47 11.90
N SER A 132 -9.34 0.01 12.00
CA SER A 132 -9.67 1.44 11.91
C SER A 132 -8.90 2.33 12.91
N GLY A 133 -8.74 1.89 14.15
CA GLY A 133 -7.98 2.63 15.17
C GLY A 133 -6.48 2.76 14.85
N LYS A 134 -5.88 1.73 14.25
CA LYS A 134 -4.46 1.75 13.85
C LYS A 134 -4.25 2.63 12.62
N VAL A 135 -5.12 2.52 11.61
CA VAL A 135 -5.08 3.39 10.42
C VAL A 135 -5.26 4.86 10.80
N GLN A 136 -6.21 5.19 11.68
CA GLN A 136 -6.38 6.56 12.17
C GLN A 136 -5.15 7.06 12.93
N SER A 137 -4.49 6.20 13.71
CA SER A 137 -3.24 6.54 14.40
C SER A 137 -2.09 6.81 13.41
N ALA A 138 -1.95 5.99 12.36
CA ALA A 138 -1.00 6.23 11.27
C ALA A 138 -1.24 7.56 10.57
N MET A 139 -2.51 7.90 10.29
CA MET A 139 -2.86 9.17 9.70
C MET A 139 -2.42 10.36 10.55
N LYS A 140 -2.61 10.29 11.88
CA LYS A 140 -2.15 11.34 12.81
C LYS A 140 -0.62 11.47 12.81
N MET A 141 0.11 10.34 12.85
CA MET A 141 1.58 10.34 12.86
C MET A 141 2.18 10.98 11.60
N LYS A 142 1.52 10.85 10.45
CA LYS A 142 1.94 11.43 9.18
C LYS A 142 1.39 12.84 8.92
N GLY A 143 0.68 13.43 9.88
CA GLY A 143 0.12 14.77 9.74
C GLY A 143 -1.11 14.87 8.83
N TYR A 144 -1.76 13.73 8.51
CA TYR A 144 -3.01 13.71 7.74
C TYR A 144 -4.27 13.98 8.59
N SER A 145 -4.12 14.40 9.85
CA SER A 145 -5.22 14.81 10.73
C SER A 145 -5.41 16.32 10.69
N ALA A 146 -6.61 16.76 10.32
CA ALA A 146 -7.18 18.00 10.83
C ALA A 146 -7.73 17.76 12.25
#